data_AF-A0A2E7RT08-F1
#
_entry.id   AF-A0A2E7RT08-F1
#
_cell.length_a   1.000
_cell.length_b   1.000
_cell.length_c   1.000
_cell.angle_alpha   90.00
_cell.angle_beta   90.00
_cell.angle_gamma   90.00
#
_symmetry.space_group_name_H-M   'P 1'
#
loop_
_entity.id
_entity.type
_entity.pdbx_description
1 polymer ?
#
loop_
_entity_poly.entity_id
_entity_poly.type
_entity_poly.pdbx_seq_one_letter_code
_entity_poly.pdbx_strand_id
1 'polypeptide(L)'
;MNQNRPLFPPAFAVVAVLFPLVVSAATPAPQGYLDASKIANTPFDSKNATAALRAAIQSGAEKLWVPNMGVPWLIDTISLASNQEILFEDGVVVESRPGPAFHVDGQLFTCSGRKNVTLKGYGATLKMRRDLFTGGKPYKRSEHRHAVILYASRNVKILGLTIQDAGGDGIMIGGLTHSSFNKDVLIKDIRVTNAFRNAISVISAQNLTIDNAVLINTNGTSPQGGLDFEPDHEKQRIVNFAVRNCVIMNNKRLGIFFPVSGLLTASRRERGLPIRGVIENCTIYNNGYHAFGGGVDKKWGDGLFMKWHLDGVKVINNLFVQNAGAGFLVDGYAIDHLQRASFCAFWGNKQGTLAGQAGPGKGCVTDAKPIFVSTDPTDPNFMHLSPRTSKRITRGSSTGSFIGARPVAAKSRK
;
A
#
# COMPACT_ATOMS: atom_id res chain seq x y z
N MET A 1 -72.09 14.74 -8.45
CA MET A 1 -71.37 14.42 -7.19
C MET A 1 -69.92 14.09 -7.52
N ASN A 2 -69.07 13.89 -6.50
CA ASN A 2 -67.60 13.72 -6.56
C ASN A 2 -66.82 14.99 -6.96
N GLN A 3 -66.17 15.60 -5.98
CA GLN A 3 -64.97 16.42 -6.17
C GLN A 3 -63.76 15.62 -5.66
N ASN A 4 -62.61 15.79 -6.30
CA ASN A 4 -61.37 15.15 -5.87
C ASN A 4 -60.80 15.81 -4.60
N ARG A 5 -60.23 15.01 -3.70
CA ARG A 5 -59.27 15.45 -2.69
C ARG A 5 -58.00 14.59 -2.79
N PRO A 6 -56.80 15.18 -2.87
CA PRO A 6 -55.56 14.42 -2.70
C PRO A 6 -55.37 14.04 -1.23
N LEU A 7 -54.85 12.84 -0.98
CA LEU A 7 -54.31 12.49 0.35
C LEU A 7 -52.89 13.07 0.48
N PHE A 8 -52.63 13.73 1.61
CA PHE A 8 -51.26 13.96 2.09
C PHE A 8 -50.89 12.83 3.08
N PRO A 9 -49.65 12.30 3.03
CA PRO A 9 -49.16 11.41 4.07
C PRO A 9 -48.90 12.17 5.38
N PRO A 10 -48.94 11.50 6.55
CA PRO A 10 -48.66 12.14 7.82
C PRO A 10 -47.18 12.55 7.95
N ALA A 11 -46.93 13.70 8.56
CA ALA A 11 -45.57 14.17 8.84
C ALA A 11 -44.95 13.36 10.00
N PHE A 12 -43.90 12.60 9.71
CA PHE A 12 -43.10 11.96 10.75
C PHE A 12 -42.21 12.99 11.46
N ALA A 13 -42.45 13.22 12.76
CA ALA A 13 -41.59 14.03 13.60
C ALA A 13 -40.29 13.28 13.89
N VAL A 14 -39.17 13.72 13.30
CA VAL A 14 -37.84 13.16 13.57
C VAL A 14 -37.33 13.69 14.91
N VAL A 15 -37.50 12.89 15.97
CA VAL A 15 -36.88 13.16 17.27
C VAL A 15 -35.38 12.89 17.17
N ALA A 16 -34.60 13.96 17.00
CA ALA A 16 -33.14 13.88 16.96
C ALA A 16 -32.57 13.60 18.36
N VAL A 17 -32.41 12.31 18.69
CA VAL A 17 -31.73 11.88 19.92
C VAL A 17 -30.24 12.18 19.80
N LEU A 18 -29.84 13.37 20.29
CA LEU A 18 -28.46 13.77 20.43
C LEU A 18 -27.78 12.96 21.54
N PHE A 19 -27.19 11.83 21.18
CA PHE A 19 -26.16 11.22 22.01
C PHE A 19 -25.00 12.22 22.18
N PRO A 20 -24.60 12.57 23.42
CA PRO A 20 -23.41 13.37 23.62
C PRO A 20 -22.21 12.57 23.10
N LEU A 21 -21.35 13.20 22.29
CA LEU A 21 -20.04 12.60 22.00
C LEU A 21 -19.30 12.47 23.33
N VAL A 22 -19.11 11.23 23.79
CA VAL A 22 -18.16 10.93 24.85
C VAL A 22 -16.77 11.14 24.26
N VAL A 23 -16.28 12.37 24.36
CA VAL A 23 -14.88 12.70 24.10
C VAL A 23 -14.07 11.97 25.17
N SER A 24 -13.61 10.77 24.84
CA SER A 24 -12.62 10.08 25.67
C SER A 24 -11.44 11.02 25.84
N ALA A 25 -11.04 11.27 27.08
CA ALA A 25 -9.77 11.93 27.32
C ALA A 25 -8.67 11.08 26.66
N ALA A 26 -7.78 11.73 25.90
CA ALA A 26 -6.61 11.06 25.34
C ALA A 26 -5.84 10.37 26.48
N THR A 27 -5.33 9.15 26.24
CA THR A 27 -4.63 8.41 27.29
C THR A 27 -3.38 9.17 27.77
N PRO A 28 -2.84 8.94 28.98
CA PRO A 28 -1.57 9.54 29.35
C PRO A 28 -0.45 9.07 28.41
N ALA A 29 0.39 10.00 27.95
CA ALA A 29 1.51 9.70 27.07
C ALA A 29 2.39 8.56 27.63
N PRO A 30 2.73 7.52 26.82
CA PRO A 30 3.55 6.42 27.29
C PRO A 30 4.90 6.88 27.85
N GLN A 31 5.41 6.20 28.88
CA GLN A 31 6.61 6.62 29.61
C GLN A 31 7.80 6.87 28.66
N GLY A 32 8.36 8.07 28.72
CA GLY A 32 9.51 8.48 27.90
C GLY A 32 9.16 8.91 26.48
N TYR A 33 7.89 9.19 26.16
CA TYR A 33 7.48 9.85 24.92
C TYR A 33 7.07 11.31 25.19
N LEU A 34 7.46 12.21 24.29
CA LEU A 34 6.96 13.59 24.27
C LEU A 34 5.59 13.65 23.60
N ASP A 35 4.64 14.28 24.27
CA ASP A 35 3.27 14.48 23.78
C ASP A 35 3.20 15.58 22.71
N ALA A 36 2.92 15.20 21.47
CA ALA A 36 2.85 16.11 20.34
C ALA A 36 1.70 17.13 20.42
N SER A 37 0.69 16.93 21.29
CA SER A 37 -0.43 17.87 21.45
C SER A 37 -0.13 19.01 22.42
N LYS A 38 0.89 18.85 23.28
CA LYS A 38 1.23 19.76 24.39
C LYS A 38 2.53 20.54 24.16
N ILE A 39 2.98 20.68 22.91
CA ILE A 39 4.19 21.45 22.60
C ILE A 39 3.97 22.94 22.94
N ALA A 40 4.88 23.51 23.73
CA ALA A 40 4.81 24.91 24.15
C ALA A 40 4.73 25.85 22.94
N ASN A 41 3.90 26.90 23.07
CA ASN A 41 3.61 27.90 22.03
C ASN A 41 2.98 27.34 20.71
N THR A 42 2.84 26.02 20.57
CA THR A 42 2.26 25.34 19.40
C THR A 42 1.41 24.12 19.82
N PRO A 43 0.39 24.30 20.68
CA PRO A 43 -0.51 23.21 21.06
C PRO A 43 -1.36 22.72 19.88
N PHE A 44 -1.98 21.56 20.03
CA PHE A 44 -2.90 21.00 19.03
C PHE A 44 -4.07 21.96 18.68
N ASP A 45 -4.25 22.22 17.39
CA ASP A 45 -5.47 22.82 16.82
C ASP A 45 -6.15 21.83 15.87
N SER A 46 -7.40 21.47 16.20
CA SER A 46 -8.28 20.64 15.36
C SER A 46 -8.46 21.13 13.92
N LYS A 47 -8.27 22.42 13.64
CA LYS A 47 -8.42 23.03 12.31
C LYS A 47 -7.09 23.02 11.52
N ASN A 48 -5.95 23.03 12.20
CA ASN A 48 -4.61 23.05 11.61
C ASN A 48 -3.52 22.54 12.57
N ALA A 49 -3.48 21.22 12.79
CA ALA A 49 -2.51 20.58 13.66
C ALA A 49 -1.07 20.57 13.11
N THR A 50 -0.87 21.09 11.89
CA THR A 50 0.43 21.15 11.19
C THR A 50 1.53 21.79 12.04
N ALA A 51 1.23 22.88 12.77
CA ALA A 51 2.22 23.58 13.59
C ALA A 51 2.69 22.72 14.77
N ALA A 52 1.75 22.15 15.52
CA ALA A 52 2.01 21.29 16.68
C ALA A 52 2.83 20.06 16.31
N LEU A 53 2.39 19.28 15.31
CA LEU A 53 3.08 18.05 14.92
C LEU A 53 4.45 18.32 14.28
N ARG A 54 4.61 19.44 13.54
CA ARG A 54 5.92 19.88 13.04
C ARG A 54 6.85 20.26 14.19
N ALA A 55 6.38 21.03 15.17
CA ALA A 55 7.18 21.44 16.32
C ALA A 55 7.58 20.23 17.19
N ALA A 56 6.68 19.27 17.38
CA ALA A 56 6.99 17.99 18.03
C ALA A 56 8.13 17.25 17.30
N ILE A 57 8.02 17.07 15.98
CA ILE A 57 9.04 16.41 15.15
C ILE A 57 10.38 17.15 15.16
N GLN A 58 10.35 18.48 15.18
CA GLN A 58 11.55 19.32 15.21
C GLN A 58 12.14 19.55 16.61
N SER A 59 11.49 19.10 17.68
CA SER A 59 11.95 19.25 19.07
C SER A 59 13.29 18.56 19.41
N GLY A 60 13.71 17.60 18.58
CA GLY A 60 14.88 16.75 18.84
C GLY A 60 14.61 15.57 19.78
N ALA A 61 13.39 15.39 20.30
CA ALA A 61 13.05 14.24 21.12
C ALA A 61 13.10 12.92 20.33
N GLU A 62 13.72 11.89 20.90
CA GLU A 62 13.87 10.55 20.28
C GLU A 62 12.55 9.79 20.13
N LYS A 63 11.54 10.14 20.94
CA LYS A 63 10.26 9.45 21.04
C LYS A 63 9.13 10.46 21.12
N LEU A 64 8.25 10.43 20.12
CA LEU A 64 7.06 11.26 20.04
C LEU A 64 5.82 10.40 20.11
N TRP A 65 4.84 10.82 20.88
CA TRP A 65 3.53 10.22 20.92
C TRP A 65 2.49 11.21 20.42
N VAL A 66 1.67 10.75 19.47
CA VAL A 66 0.61 11.53 18.82
C VAL A 66 -0.73 11.03 19.35
N PRO A 67 -1.41 11.76 20.25
CA PRO A 67 -2.67 11.32 20.85
C PRO A 67 -3.83 11.24 19.86
N ASN A 68 -4.79 10.38 20.20
CA ASN A 68 -6.13 10.38 19.68
C ASN A 68 -6.92 11.51 20.35
N MET A 69 -7.05 12.64 19.64
CA MET A 69 -7.76 13.83 20.13
C MET A 69 -9.29 13.74 19.99
N GLY A 70 -9.84 12.56 19.64
CA GLY A 70 -11.25 12.39 19.26
C GLY A 70 -11.63 13.00 17.90
N VAL A 71 -10.72 13.76 17.28
CA VAL A 71 -10.85 14.40 15.97
C VAL A 71 -9.52 14.29 15.19
N PRO A 72 -9.53 14.35 13.84
CA PRO A 72 -8.31 14.19 13.05
C PRO A 72 -7.26 15.29 13.28
N TRP A 73 -5.99 14.90 13.22
CA TRP A 73 -4.87 15.83 13.05
C TRP A 73 -4.84 16.32 11.60
N LEU A 74 -5.48 17.47 11.34
CA LEU A 74 -5.50 18.10 10.02
C LEU A 74 -4.13 18.74 9.72
N ILE A 75 -3.37 18.17 8.79
CA ILE A 75 -2.00 18.61 8.46
C ILE A 75 -1.78 18.96 6.98
N ASP A 76 -0.93 19.95 6.72
CA ASP A 76 -0.17 20.08 5.47
C ASP A 76 1.08 19.15 5.50
N THR A 77 1.96 19.22 4.49
CA THR A 77 3.20 18.43 4.46
C THR A 77 4.09 18.63 5.69
N ILE A 78 4.53 17.51 6.29
CA ILE A 78 5.47 17.46 7.41
C ILE A 78 6.73 16.66 7.03
N SER A 79 7.89 17.31 7.16
CA SER A 79 9.20 16.67 6.96
C SER A 79 9.66 15.97 8.23
N LEU A 80 10.01 14.69 8.14
CA LEU A 80 10.46 13.89 9.28
C LEU A 80 11.90 14.25 9.73
N ALA A 81 12.16 14.07 11.02
CA ALA A 81 13.48 14.15 11.64
C ALA A 81 14.26 12.82 11.52
N SER A 82 15.51 12.80 12.01
CA SER A 82 16.30 11.56 12.17
C SER A 82 16.35 11.14 13.64
N ASN A 83 16.64 9.87 13.92
CA ASN A 83 16.75 9.29 15.26
C ASN A 83 15.45 9.40 16.09
N GLN A 84 14.30 9.10 15.48
CA GLN A 84 12.99 9.35 16.09
C GLN A 84 12.00 8.18 15.86
N GLU A 85 11.36 7.73 16.95
CA GLU A 85 10.17 6.87 16.91
C GLU A 85 8.91 7.72 17.16
N ILE A 86 8.03 7.78 16.17
CA ILE A 86 6.72 8.43 16.24
C ILE A 86 5.67 7.34 16.44
N LEU A 87 5.11 7.29 17.63
CA LEU A 87 4.03 6.41 18.03
C LEU A 87 2.68 7.15 17.93
N PHE A 88 1.86 6.76 16.97
CA PHE A 88 0.47 7.18 16.90
C PHE A 88 -0.36 6.28 17.83
N GLU A 89 -1.23 6.88 18.66
CA GLU A 89 -2.19 6.15 19.50
C GLU A 89 -3.22 5.38 18.65
N ASP A 90 -3.87 4.37 19.23
CA ASP A 90 -4.96 3.65 18.59
C ASP A 90 -6.13 4.60 18.26
N GLY A 91 -6.77 4.36 17.11
CA GLY A 91 -7.83 5.22 16.58
C GLY A 91 -7.40 6.62 16.12
N VAL A 92 -6.10 6.99 16.19
CA VAL A 92 -5.61 8.26 15.65
C VAL A 92 -5.88 8.35 14.16
N VAL A 93 -6.43 9.48 13.72
CA VAL A 93 -6.46 9.87 12.31
C VAL A 93 -5.55 11.07 12.12
N VAL A 94 -4.52 10.93 11.28
CA VAL A 94 -3.79 12.06 10.68
C VAL A 94 -4.35 12.24 9.28
N GLU A 95 -4.91 13.41 8.97
CA GLU A 95 -5.60 13.64 7.69
C GLU A 95 -5.04 14.87 6.95
N SER A 96 -4.90 14.77 5.63
CA SER A 96 -4.53 15.92 4.79
C SER A 96 -5.53 17.07 4.95
N ARG A 97 -5.05 18.24 5.33
CA ARG A 97 -5.86 19.46 5.46
C ARG A 97 -6.40 19.91 4.09
N PRO A 98 -7.67 20.30 3.97
CA PRO A 98 -8.18 20.92 2.75
C PRO A 98 -7.65 22.36 2.61
N GLY A 99 -7.23 22.77 1.42
CA GLY A 99 -6.79 24.13 1.12
C GLY A 99 -5.62 24.20 0.13
N PRO A 100 -5.21 25.41 -0.28
CA PRO A 100 -4.14 25.60 -1.27
C PRO A 100 -2.75 25.17 -0.78
N ALA A 101 -2.55 25.07 0.54
CA ALA A 101 -1.31 24.55 1.14
C ALA A 101 -1.06 23.07 0.83
N PHE A 102 -2.13 22.29 0.58
CA PHE A 102 -2.00 20.91 0.11
C PHE A 102 -1.89 20.91 -1.43
N HIS A 103 -0.69 21.28 -1.90
CA HIS A 103 -0.39 21.60 -3.29
C HIS A 103 -0.42 20.37 -4.24
N VAL A 104 0.03 20.49 -5.49
CA VAL A 104 0.08 19.34 -6.43
C VAL A 104 1.02 18.23 -5.94
N ASP A 105 2.03 18.61 -5.19
CA ASP A 105 3.08 17.82 -4.55
C ASP A 105 2.95 17.83 -3.02
N GLY A 106 1.71 17.88 -2.49
CA GLY A 106 1.46 17.74 -1.05
C GLY A 106 1.56 16.28 -0.58
N GLN A 107 2.24 16.04 0.53
CA GLN A 107 2.28 14.74 1.24
C GLN A 107 1.70 14.87 2.64
N LEU A 108 1.50 13.76 3.36
CA LEU A 108 1.43 13.81 4.82
C LEU A 108 2.84 13.87 5.40
N PHE A 109 3.69 12.88 5.07
CA PHE A 109 5.04 12.75 5.61
C PHE A 109 6.11 12.55 4.55
N THR A 110 7.17 13.36 4.63
CA THR A 110 8.31 13.32 3.71
C THR A 110 9.62 13.06 4.45
N CYS A 111 10.30 11.97 4.09
CA CYS A 111 11.48 11.44 4.76
C CYS A 111 12.70 11.52 3.82
N SER A 112 13.25 12.72 3.67
CA SER A 112 14.36 13.03 2.74
C SER A 112 15.71 13.07 3.43
N GLY A 113 16.63 12.17 3.07
CA GLY A 113 17.99 12.10 3.60
C GLY A 113 18.02 11.96 5.13
N ARG A 114 17.17 11.12 5.70
CA ARG A 114 17.04 10.87 7.14
C ARG A 114 17.59 9.51 7.53
N LYS A 115 17.92 9.34 8.81
CA LYS A 115 18.39 8.08 9.38
C LYS A 115 17.62 7.71 10.64
N ASN A 116 17.43 6.41 10.88
CA ASN A 116 16.85 5.88 12.13
C ASN A 116 15.46 6.47 12.43
N VAL A 117 14.49 6.23 11.53
CA VAL A 117 13.14 6.80 11.62
C VAL A 117 12.12 5.67 11.74
N THR A 118 11.21 5.74 12.73
CA THR A 118 10.13 4.77 12.90
C THR A 118 8.79 5.48 12.96
N LEU A 119 7.91 5.21 11.99
CA LEU A 119 6.48 5.52 12.08
C LEU A 119 5.74 4.27 12.54
N LYS A 120 4.94 4.37 13.59
CA LYS A 120 4.32 3.20 14.25
C LYS A 120 2.96 3.55 14.80
N GLY A 121 1.93 2.81 14.42
CA GLY A 121 0.56 3.08 14.89
C GLY A 121 -0.38 1.96 14.51
N TYR A 122 -0.40 0.91 15.33
CA TYR A 122 -1.32 -0.22 15.15
C TYR A 122 -2.73 0.27 15.49
N GLY A 123 -3.60 0.35 14.49
CA GLY A 123 -4.94 0.93 14.60
C GLY A 123 -5.01 2.43 14.27
N ALA A 124 -3.87 3.10 14.06
CA ALA A 124 -3.82 4.48 13.57
C ALA A 124 -3.94 4.54 12.03
N THR A 125 -4.53 5.64 11.53
CA THR A 125 -4.82 5.88 10.12
C THR A 125 -4.16 7.16 9.62
N LEU A 126 -3.35 7.02 8.57
CA LEU A 126 -2.86 8.12 7.73
C LEU A 126 -3.82 8.27 6.54
N LYS A 127 -4.70 9.27 6.61
CA LYS A 127 -5.75 9.50 5.62
C LYS A 127 -5.43 10.69 4.73
N MET A 128 -5.82 10.64 3.47
CA MET A 128 -5.86 11.81 2.61
C MET A 128 -7.25 12.03 2.04
N ARG A 129 -7.49 13.22 1.47
CA ARG A 129 -8.78 13.60 0.89
C ARG A 129 -8.76 13.35 -0.62
N ARG A 130 -8.53 12.11 -1.07
CA ARG A 130 -8.40 11.74 -2.49
C ARG A 130 -9.41 12.44 -3.38
N ASP A 131 -10.70 12.20 -3.11
CA ASP A 131 -11.78 12.60 -4.03
C ASP A 131 -11.89 14.14 -4.16
N LEU A 132 -11.51 14.87 -3.12
CA LEU A 132 -11.36 16.33 -3.14
C LEU A 132 -10.17 16.77 -4.02
N PHE A 133 -9.04 16.06 -3.92
CA PHE A 133 -7.83 16.34 -4.69
C PHE A 133 -7.90 15.89 -6.16
N THR A 134 -8.80 14.95 -6.49
CA THR A 134 -8.92 14.34 -7.82
C THR A 134 -10.16 14.79 -8.59
N GLY A 135 -11.16 15.36 -7.92
CA GLY A 135 -12.35 15.97 -8.53
C GLY A 135 -12.10 17.24 -9.35
N GLY A 136 -10.86 17.76 -9.37
CA GLY A 136 -10.48 18.96 -10.14
C GLY A 136 -10.64 20.25 -9.34
N LYS A 137 -11.18 21.30 -9.96
CA LYS A 137 -11.21 22.67 -9.41
C LYS A 137 -11.75 22.69 -7.96
N PRO A 138 -11.09 23.38 -7.01
CA PRO A 138 -9.96 24.29 -7.19
C PRO A 138 -8.59 23.61 -7.35
N TYR A 139 -8.48 22.31 -7.12
CA TYR A 139 -7.22 21.58 -7.20
C TYR A 139 -6.80 21.32 -8.65
N LYS A 140 -5.56 21.68 -8.98
CA LYS A 140 -4.91 21.15 -10.19
C LYS A 140 -4.80 19.63 -10.06
N ARG A 141 -5.07 18.90 -11.15
CA ARG A 141 -4.80 17.46 -11.24
C ARG A 141 -3.31 17.24 -10.97
N SER A 142 -2.99 16.18 -10.22
CA SER A 142 -1.63 15.77 -9.95
C SER A 142 -1.57 14.27 -9.72
N GLU A 143 -0.41 13.71 -9.98
CA GLU A 143 -0.05 12.33 -9.64
C GLU A 143 0.79 12.25 -8.35
N HIS A 144 1.28 13.39 -7.84
CA HIS A 144 2.33 13.46 -6.82
C HIS A 144 1.83 13.67 -5.36
N ARG A 145 0.53 13.48 -5.11
CA ARG A 145 -0.05 13.61 -3.76
C ARG A 145 0.08 12.33 -2.93
N HIS A 146 1.30 11.83 -2.80
CA HIS A 146 1.60 10.57 -2.11
C HIS A 146 1.41 10.73 -0.58
N ALA A 147 0.95 9.71 0.15
CA ALA A 147 0.75 9.85 1.60
C ALA A 147 2.07 9.87 2.37
N VAL A 148 2.98 8.93 2.08
CA VAL A 148 4.34 8.90 2.65
C VAL A 148 5.38 8.79 1.55
N ILE A 149 6.44 9.62 1.60
CA ILE A 149 7.59 9.52 0.70
C ILE A 149 8.89 9.27 1.46
N LEU A 150 9.67 8.30 0.99
CA LEU A 150 11.04 8.02 1.43
C LEU A 150 12.03 8.37 0.31
N TYR A 151 12.88 9.38 0.53
CA TYR A 151 13.93 9.78 -0.41
C TYR A 151 15.31 9.60 0.20
N ALA A 152 16.13 8.71 -0.38
CA ALA A 152 17.54 8.50 0.00
C ALA A 152 17.82 8.32 1.52
N SER A 153 16.86 7.74 2.25
CA SER A 153 16.90 7.60 3.72
C SER A 153 17.35 6.21 4.17
N ARG A 154 17.80 6.06 5.42
CA ARG A 154 18.38 4.82 5.96
C ARG A 154 17.79 4.36 7.29
N ASN A 155 17.59 3.06 7.49
CA ASN A 155 17.00 2.48 8.72
C ASN A 155 15.64 3.13 9.01
N VAL A 156 14.71 2.93 8.08
CA VAL A 156 13.35 3.49 8.14
C VAL A 156 12.34 2.36 8.36
N LYS A 157 11.41 2.55 9.30
CA LYS A 157 10.38 1.57 9.68
C LYS A 157 9.00 2.21 9.59
N ILE A 158 8.04 1.53 8.97
CA ILE A 158 6.63 1.94 8.86
C ILE A 158 5.79 0.75 9.32
N LEU A 159 5.15 0.85 10.49
CA LEU A 159 4.66 -0.28 11.28
C LEU A 159 3.19 -0.13 11.71
N GLY A 160 2.34 -1.11 11.39
CA GLY A 160 0.97 -1.22 11.93
C GLY A 160 -0.09 -0.28 11.34
N LEU A 161 0.33 0.69 10.51
CA LEU A 161 -0.50 1.80 10.04
C LEU A 161 -1.50 1.38 8.94
N THR A 162 -2.69 1.97 8.99
CA THR A 162 -3.55 2.07 7.79
C THR A 162 -3.21 3.35 7.04
N ILE A 163 -3.02 3.25 5.73
CA ILE A 163 -2.88 4.38 4.79
C ILE A 163 -4.10 4.33 3.87
N GLN A 164 -4.86 5.42 3.84
CA GLN A 164 -6.16 5.45 3.19
C GLN A 164 -6.33 6.70 2.31
N ASP A 165 -6.99 6.52 1.15
CA ASP A 165 -7.47 7.60 0.28
C ASP A 165 -6.34 8.56 -0.17
N ALA A 166 -5.16 8.01 -0.49
CA ALA A 166 -4.02 8.77 -1.01
C ALA A 166 -4.33 9.42 -2.37
N GLY A 167 -3.90 10.68 -2.56
CA GLY A 167 -4.13 11.45 -3.78
C GLY A 167 -3.20 11.10 -4.94
N GLY A 168 -2.11 10.40 -4.66
CA GLY A 168 -1.17 9.75 -5.58
C GLY A 168 -0.98 8.32 -5.13
N ASP A 169 0.26 7.93 -4.80
CA ASP A 169 0.54 6.61 -4.21
C ASP A 169 0.38 6.58 -2.68
N GLY A 170 0.19 5.40 -2.08
CA GLY A 170 0.21 5.24 -0.63
C GLY A 170 1.60 5.47 -0.01
N ILE A 171 2.60 4.72 -0.47
CA ILE A 171 4.01 4.91 -0.10
C ILE A 171 4.87 4.98 -1.37
N MET A 172 5.76 5.97 -1.47
CA MET A 172 6.73 6.10 -2.56
C MET A 172 8.16 6.04 -2.01
N ILE A 173 9.03 5.25 -2.64
CA ILE A 173 10.40 4.95 -2.19
C ILE A 173 11.40 5.27 -3.31
N GLY A 174 11.93 6.50 -3.34
CA GLY A 174 12.73 7.04 -4.44
C GLY A 174 14.10 7.61 -4.08
N GLY A 175 14.78 8.15 -5.09
CA GLY A 175 16.03 8.88 -4.94
C GLY A 175 15.81 10.40 -4.83
N LEU A 176 16.72 11.11 -4.15
CA LEU A 176 16.93 12.56 -4.33
C LEU A 176 17.68 12.86 -5.64
N THR A 177 18.42 11.88 -6.14
CA THR A 177 19.16 11.89 -7.40
C THR A 177 19.05 10.51 -8.06
N HIS A 178 19.33 10.44 -9.36
CA HIS A 178 19.29 9.23 -10.18
C HIS A 178 20.23 8.09 -9.73
N SER A 179 21.19 8.35 -8.83
CA SER A 179 22.10 7.34 -8.26
C SER A 179 21.84 7.03 -6.78
N SER A 180 21.01 7.83 -6.11
CA SER A 180 20.65 7.66 -4.70
C SER A 180 19.57 6.58 -4.50
N PHE A 181 19.52 6.02 -3.30
CA PHE A 181 18.63 4.91 -2.94
C PHE A 181 18.31 4.94 -1.45
N ASN A 182 17.13 4.45 -1.06
CA ASN A 182 16.83 4.19 0.35
C ASN A 182 17.52 2.89 0.79
N LYS A 183 18.00 2.80 2.03
CA LYS A 183 18.71 1.62 2.54
C LYS A 183 18.16 1.10 3.86
N ASP A 184 18.04 -0.20 4.02
CA ASP A 184 17.63 -0.84 5.28
C ASP A 184 16.20 -0.38 5.68
N VAL A 185 15.20 -0.68 4.85
CA VAL A 185 13.80 -0.20 5.00
C VAL A 185 12.87 -1.37 5.35
N LEU A 186 12.00 -1.18 6.35
CA LEU A 186 10.98 -2.15 6.77
C LEU A 186 9.59 -1.51 6.73
N ILE A 187 8.72 -2.03 5.88
CA ILE A 187 7.29 -1.73 5.85
C ILE A 187 6.57 -2.99 6.33
N LYS A 188 5.86 -2.92 7.46
CA LYS A 188 5.31 -4.13 8.08
C LYS A 188 3.96 -3.94 8.79
N ASP A 189 3.11 -4.94 8.68
CA ASP A 189 1.79 -5.02 9.32
C ASP A 189 0.87 -3.84 8.92
N ILE A 190 1.03 -3.34 7.70
CA ILE A 190 0.29 -2.16 7.20
C ILE A 190 -0.88 -2.54 6.29
N ARG A 191 -1.82 -1.60 6.14
CA ARG A 191 -2.84 -1.60 5.08
C ARG A 191 -2.66 -0.35 4.22
N VAL A 192 -2.64 -0.50 2.90
CA VAL A 192 -2.84 0.61 1.96
C VAL A 192 -4.13 0.33 1.19
N THR A 193 -5.07 1.26 1.24
CA THR A 193 -6.38 1.13 0.58
C THR A 193 -6.74 2.36 -0.23
N ASN A 194 -7.34 2.14 -1.41
CA ASN A 194 -8.05 3.17 -2.18
C ASN A 194 -7.16 4.33 -2.70
N ALA A 195 -5.84 4.15 -2.79
CA ALA A 195 -4.92 5.13 -3.37
C ALA A 195 -5.24 5.41 -4.86
N PHE A 196 -4.99 6.64 -5.31
CA PHE A 196 -5.34 7.11 -6.66
C PHE A 196 -4.44 6.55 -7.77
N ARG A 197 -3.18 6.21 -7.43
CA ARG A 197 -2.20 5.57 -8.32
C ARG A 197 -1.80 4.20 -7.78
N ASN A 198 -0.58 4.01 -7.28
CA ASN A 198 -0.11 2.73 -6.75
C ASN A 198 -0.33 2.65 -5.23
N ALA A 199 -0.42 1.43 -4.67
CA ALA A 199 -0.47 1.31 -3.21
C ALA A 199 0.94 1.55 -2.62
N ILE A 200 1.96 0.95 -3.25
CA ILE A 200 3.38 1.25 -3.01
C ILE A 200 4.11 1.36 -4.36
N SER A 201 4.95 2.38 -4.52
CA SER A 201 5.92 2.53 -5.62
C SER A 201 7.36 2.47 -5.09
N VAL A 202 8.19 1.63 -5.71
CA VAL A 202 9.60 1.43 -5.34
C VAL A 202 10.50 1.74 -6.53
N ILE A 203 11.07 2.94 -6.52
CA ILE A 203 11.96 3.45 -7.57
C ILE A 203 13.42 3.08 -7.26
N SER A 204 13.89 3.32 -6.04
CA SER A 204 15.29 3.08 -5.68
C SER A 204 15.49 2.68 -4.21
N ALA A 205 15.81 1.40 -3.98
CA ALA A 205 15.96 0.80 -2.66
C ALA A 205 16.98 -0.36 -2.60
N GLN A 206 17.67 -0.47 -1.46
CA GLN A 206 18.51 -1.61 -1.10
C GLN A 206 18.14 -2.11 0.31
N ASN A 207 18.05 -3.43 0.51
CA ASN A 207 17.60 -4.04 1.77
C ASN A 207 16.17 -3.57 2.16
N LEU A 208 15.19 -3.79 1.28
CA LEU A 208 13.77 -3.45 1.51
C LEU A 208 12.97 -4.69 1.91
N THR A 209 12.30 -4.67 3.06
CA THR A 209 11.28 -5.67 3.42
C THR A 209 9.89 -5.03 3.42
N ILE A 210 8.95 -5.65 2.71
CA ILE A 210 7.51 -5.43 2.81
C ILE A 210 6.92 -6.74 3.34
N ASP A 211 6.39 -6.74 4.57
CA ASP A 211 5.95 -7.95 5.29
C ASP A 211 4.54 -7.78 5.88
N ASN A 212 3.64 -8.75 5.62
CA ASN A 212 2.24 -8.71 6.09
C ASN A 212 1.52 -7.39 5.71
N ALA A 213 1.68 -6.94 4.46
CA ALA A 213 1.00 -5.75 3.93
C ALA A 213 -0.28 -6.11 3.15
N VAL A 214 -1.34 -5.33 3.34
CA VAL A 214 -2.61 -5.43 2.59
C VAL A 214 -2.71 -4.26 1.62
N LEU A 215 -2.51 -4.50 0.32
CA LEU A 215 -2.40 -3.48 -0.73
C LEU A 215 -3.58 -3.59 -1.70
N ILE A 216 -4.60 -2.74 -1.52
CA ILE A 216 -5.93 -2.99 -2.13
C ILE A 216 -6.64 -1.78 -2.75
N ASN A 217 -7.54 -2.10 -3.68
CA ASN A 217 -8.54 -1.21 -4.26
C ASN A 217 -7.97 0.06 -4.94
N THR A 218 -6.72 0.05 -5.43
CA THR A 218 -6.17 1.25 -6.07
C THR A 218 -6.84 1.55 -7.41
N ASN A 219 -7.24 2.81 -7.60
CA ASN A 219 -8.06 3.23 -8.74
C ASN A 219 -8.01 4.75 -8.92
N GLY A 220 -7.88 5.21 -10.18
CA GLY A 220 -7.70 6.63 -10.48
C GLY A 220 -6.87 6.88 -11.73
N THR A 221 -5.65 7.37 -11.54
CA THR A 221 -4.67 7.60 -12.62
C THR A 221 -3.62 6.50 -12.62
N SER A 222 -3.19 6.07 -13.81
CA SER A 222 -2.22 4.98 -13.96
C SER A 222 -0.92 5.21 -13.14
N PRO A 223 -0.24 4.13 -12.68
CA PRO A 223 -0.44 2.74 -13.10
C PRO A 223 -1.65 2.00 -12.51
N GLN A 224 -2.19 2.41 -11.36
CA GLN A 224 -3.31 1.75 -10.67
C GLN A 224 -3.00 0.31 -10.23
N GLY A 225 -1.79 0.09 -9.70
CA GLY A 225 -1.34 -1.22 -9.23
C GLY A 225 -1.22 -1.33 -7.70
N GLY A 226 -0.95 -2.54 -7.22
CA GLY A 226 -0.69 -2.81 -5.81
C GLY A 226 0.74 -2.45 -5.40
N LEU A 227 1.74 -3.04 -6.05
CA LEU A 227 3.16 -2.81 -5.77
C LEU A 227 3.97 -2.68 -7.06
N ASP A 228 4.55 -1.50 -7.27
CA ASP A 228 5.35 -1.16 -8.45
C ASP A 228 6.85 -1.15 -8.12
N PHE A 229 7.65 -1.69 -9.03
CA PHE A 229 9.11 -1.65 -9.02
C PHE A 229 9.60 -0.94 -10.28
N GLU A 230 9.51 0.39 -10.23
CA GLU A 230 9.70 1.34 -11.33
C GLU A 230 10.97 2.21 -11.17
N PRO A 231 12.20 1.67 -11.31
CA PRO A 231 13.37 2.52 -11.49
C PRO A 231 13.22 3.40 -12.74
N ASP A 232 13.31 4.71 -12.55
CA ASP A 232 13.18 5.76 -13.56
C ASP A 232 14.47 6.00 -14.36
N HIS A 233 15.63 5.59 -13.83
CA HIS A 233 16.95 5.86 -14.41
C HIS A 233 17.93 4.71 -14.14
N GLU A 234 18.88 4.45 -15.04
CA GLU A 234 19.70 3.23 -15.05
C GLU A 234 20.68 3.05 -13.88
N LYS A 235 20.92 4.13 -13.12
CA LYS A 235 21.81 4.17 -11.95
C LYS A 235 21.07 3.90 -10.62
N GLN A 236 19.75 3.83 -10.65
CA GLN A 236 18.92 3.40 -9.52
C GLN A 236 19.02 1.87 -9.33
N ARG A 237 18.46 1.36 -8.22
CA ARG A 237 18.66 -0.05 -7.83
C ARG A 237 17.47 -0.61 -7.06
N ILE A 238 17.18 -1.89 -7.28
CA ILE A 238 16.20 -2.68 -6.53
C ILE A 238 16.91 -3.97 -6.05
N VAL A 239 17.60 -3.88 -4.91
CA VAL A 239 18.59 -4.89 -4.48
C VAL A 239 18.30 -5.43 -3.09
N ASN A 240 18.27 -6.76 -2.98
CA ASN A 240 17.96 -7.49 -1.74
C ASN A 240 16.62 -7.05 -1.16
N PHE A 241 15.55 -7.17 -1.95
CA PHE A 241 14.19 -6.95 -1.46
C PHE A 241 13.51 -8.25 -1.02
N ALA A 242 12.55 -8.15 -0.11
CA ALA A 242 11.63 -9.22 0.25
C ALA A 242 10.20 -8.67 0.31
N VAL A 243 9.32 -9.17 -0.55
CA VAL A 243 7.86 -8.98 -0.45
C VAL A 243 7.28 -10.28 0.07
N ARG A 244 6.69 -10.26 1.27
CA ARG A 244 6.27 -11.49 1.94
C ARG A 244 4.99 -11.38 2.75
N ASN A 245 4.22 -12.46 2.80
CA ASN A 245 2.96 -12.55 3.55
C ASN A 245 1.94 -11.47 3.15
N CYS A 246 2.05 -10.87 1.96
CA CYS A 246 1.24 -9.74 1.53
C CYS A 246 -0.03 -10.18 0.80
N VAL A 247 -1.12 -9.45 0.99
CA VAL A 247 -2.35 -9.55 0.20
C VAL A 247 -2.38 -8.39 -0.79
N ILE A 248 -2.45 -8.68 -2.08
CA ILE A 248 -2.52 -7.68 -3.15
C ILE A 248 -3.80 -7.93 -3.95
N MET A 249 -4.81 -7.08 -3.77
CA MET A 249 -6.18 -7.39 -4.18
C MET A 249 -6.96 -6.21 -4.79
N ASN A 250 -7.77 -6.50 -5.81
CA ASN A 250 -8.74 -5.56 -6.43
C ASN A 250 -8.12 -4.24 -6.95
N ASN A 251 -6.81 -4.20 -7.16
CA ASN A 251 -6.16 -3.03 -7.77
C ASN A 251 -6.55 -2.96 -9.24
N LYS A 252 -6.97 -1.79 -9.73
CA LYS A 252 -7.67 -1.63 -11.02
C LYS A 252 -6.85 -2.05 -12.25
N ARG A 253 -5.52 -2.18 -12.12
CA ARG A 253 -4.63 -2.71 -13.16
C ARG A 253 -3.77 -3.89 -12.68
N LEU A 254 -2.66 -3.67 -12.00
CA LEU A 254 -1.65 -4.72 -11.76
C LEU A 254 -1.58 -5.14 -10.29
N GLY A 255 -1.25 -6.40 -10.02
CA GLY A 255 -0.93 -6.87 -8.67
C GLY A 255 0.44 -6.34 -8.22
N ILE A 256 1.48 -7.13 -8.49
CA ILE A 256 2.89 -6.74 -8.32
C ILE A 256 3.51 -6.61 -9.72
N PHE A 257 4.33 -5.59 -9.98
CA PHE A 257 4.85 -5.37 -11.33
C PHE A 257 6.24 -4.73 -11.36
N PHE A 258 7.04 -5.14 -12.34
CA PHE A 258 8.39 -4.66 -12.61
C PHE A 258 8.44 -4.08 -14.03
N PRO A 259 7.98 -2.83 -14.27
CA PRO A 259 8.07 -2.18 -15.57
C PRO A 259 9.50 -1.79 -15.94
N VAL A 260 10.36 -1.56 -14.93
CA VAL A 260 11.82 -1.34 -15.01
C VAL A 260 12.28 -0.41 -16.16
N SER A 261 11.46 0.58 -16.47
CA SER A 261 11.53 1.26 -17.78
C SER A 261 12.75 2.18 -17.91
N GLY A 262 13.24 2.74 -16.80
CA GLY A 262 14.51 3.48 -16.75
C GLY A 262 15.77 2.62 -16.95
N LEU A 263 15.66 1.29 -16.95
CA LEU A 263 16.78 0.40 -17.24
C LEU A 263 16.87 0.03 -18.74
N LEU A 264 15.87 0.37 -19.55
CA LEU A 264 15.75 -0.07 -20.95
C LEU A 264 16.74 0.62 -21.90
N THR A 265 17.08 1.88 -21.62
CA THR A 265 18.01 2.71 -22.38
C THR A 265 19.48 2.45 -22.05
N ALA A 266 19.75 1.63 -21.02
CA ALA A 266 21.08 1.48 -20.44
C ALA A 266 22.02 0.60 -21.27
N SER A 267 23.18 1.15 -21.68
CA SER A 267 24.26 0.34 -22.22
C SER A 267 24.80 -0.63 -21.16
N ARG A 268 25.56 -1.65 -21.60
CA ARG A 268 26.18 -2.63 -20.67
C ARG A 268 27.10 -1.99 -19.61
N ARG A 269 27.56 -0.75 -19.80
CA ARG A 269 28.40 -0.01 -18.83
C ARG A 269 27.59 0.79 -17.81
N GLU A 270 26.34 1.11 -18.12
CA GLU A 270 25.52 2.03 -17.32
C GLU A 270 24.46 1.30 -16.49
N ARG A 271 24.07 0.08 -16.90
CA ARG A 271 23.18 -0.80 -16.11
C ARG A 271 23.67 -0.91 -14.67
N GLY A 272 22.83 -0.47 -13.74
CA GLY A 272 23.03 -0.64 -12.31
C GLY A 272 23.04 -2.10 -11.84
N LEU A 273 22.96 -2.27 -10.52
CA LEU A 273 23.00 -3.60 -9.91
C LEU A 273 21.80 -4.46 -10.34
N PRO A 274 21.99 -5.76 -10.65
CA PRO A 274 20.92 -6.64 -11.08
C PRO A 274 19.83 -6.75 -10.01
N ILE A 275 18.57 -6.67 -10.46
CA ILE A 275 17.40 -6.72 -9.59
C ILE A 275 17.36 -8.07 -8.86
N ARG A 276 17.34 -8.03 -7.53
CA ARG A 276 17.54 -9.20 -6.67
C ARG A 276 16.62 -9.16 -5.46
N GLY A 277 15.92 -10.26 -5.20
CA GLY A 277 15.02 -10.37 -4.06
C GLY A 277 14.13 -11.60 -4.08
N VAL A 278 13.06 -11.55 -3.29
CA VAL A 278 12.05 -12.59 -3.19
C VAL A 278 10.64 -12.01 -3.13
N ILE A 279 9.71 -12.66 -3.82
CA ILE A 279 8.28 -12.54 -3.65
C ILE A 279 7.82 -13.90 -3.10
N GLU A 280 7.57 -13.97 -1.80
CA GLU A 280 7.23 -15.21 -1.10
C GLU A 280 5.88 -15.16 -0.39
N ASN A 281 5.11 -16.25 -0.45
CA ASN A 281 3.92 -16.43 0.37
C ASN A 281 2.91 -15.26 0.29
N CYS A 282 2.72 -14.68 -0.90
CA CYS A 282 1.77 -13.58 -1.15
C CYS A 282 0.47 -14.11 -1.81
N THR A 283 -0.67 -13.51 -1.50
CA THR A 283 -1.96 -13.80 -2.17
C THR A 283 -2.33 -12.62 -3.06
N ILE A 284 -2.48 -12.91 -4.35
CA ILE A 284 -2.59 -11.93 -5.43
C ILE A 284 -3.92 -12.20 -6.15
N TYR A 285 -4.95 -11.45 -5.77
CA TYR A 285 -6.36 -11.78 -6.01
C TYR A 285 -7.10 -10.70 -6.80
N ASN A 286 -7.72 -11.07 -7.92
CA ASN A 286 -8.72 -10.26 -8.62
C ASN A 286 -8.24 -8.84 -9.03
N ASN A 287 -6.94 -8.67 -9.31
CA ASN A 287 -6.40 -7.42 -9.85
C ASN A 287 -6.74 -7.29 -11.35
N GLY A 288 -6.93 -6.07 -11.83
CA GLY A 288 -7.19 -5.76 -13.23
C GLY A 288 -8.50 -5.04 -13.54
N TYR A 289 -8.71 -4.79 -14.83
CA TYR A 289 -9.79 -3.95 -15.34
C TYR A 289 -11.17 -4.62 -15.21
N HIS A 290 -11.78 -4.48 -14.04
CA HIS A 290 -13.22 -4.65 -13.85
C HIS A 290 -13.96 -3.61 -14.69
N ALA A 291 -14.87 -4.05 -15.55
CA ALA A 291 -15.32 -3.29 -16.71
C ALA A 291 -16.33 -2.18 -16.36
N PHE A 292 -15.90 -0.92 -16.47
CA PHE A 292 -16.71 0.26 -16.78
C PHE A 292 -15.76 1.34 -17.33
N GLY A 293 -16.12 1.92 -18.49
CA GLY A 293 -15.24 2.81 -19.29
C GLY A 293 -14.29 2.03 -20.21
N GLY A 294 -14.41 2.22 -21.53
CA GLY A 294 -13.67 1.47 -22.56
C GLY A 294 -12.86 2.34 -23.53
N GLY A 295 -12.07 1.70 -24.39
CA GLY A 295 -11.16 2.34 -25.35
C GLY A 295 -9.78 2.66 -24.76
N VAL A 296 -8.64 2.28 -25.34
CA VAL A 296 -8.37 1.48 -26.55
C VAL A 296 -7.26 0.45 -26.30
N ASP A 297 -7.28 -0.65 -27.06
CA ASP A 297 -6.31 -1.75 -27.16
C ASP A 297 -5.81 -2.45 -25.89
N LYS A 298 -6.39 -3.64 -25.64
CA LYS A 298 -5.83 -4.81 -24.92
C LYS A 298 -4.99 -4.49 -23.65
N LYS A 299 -5.64 -4.08 -22.55
CA LYS A 299 -4.94 -3.73 -21.29
C LYS A 299 -5.26 -4.74 -20.19
N TRP A 300 -4.35 -5.71 -20.06
CA TRP A 300 -4.38 -6.77 -19.04
C TRP A 300 -4.20 -6.21 -17.62
N GLY A 301 -4.49 -7.07 -16.65
CA GLY A 301 -4.19 -6.86 -15.24
C GLY A 301 -3.63 -8.13 -14.63
N ASP A 302 -2.34 -8.37 -14.86
CA ASP A 302 -1.64 -9.56 -14.41
C ASP A 302 -1.41 -9.55 -12.89
N GLY A 303 -1.39 -10.73 -12.28
CA GLY A 303 -1.11 -10.88 -10.86
C GLY A 303 0.33 -10.48 -10.53
N LEU A 304 1.29 -11.04 -11.26
CA LEU A 304 2.68 -10.60 -11.30
C LEU A 304 3.09 -10.31 -12.75
N PHE A 305 3.67 -9.14 -12.98
CA PHE A 305 4.26 -8.76 -14.27
C PHE A 305 5.76 -8.49 -14.12
N MET A 306 6.58 -9.01 -15.04
CA MET A 306 7.97 -8.58 -15.20
C MET A 306 8.24 -8.19 -16.64
N LYS A 307 8.82 -7.01 -16.86
CA LYS A 307 9.50 -6.68 -18.10
C LYS A 307 10.90 -7.28 -18.05
N TRP A 308 11.17 -8.21 -18.96
CA TRP A 308 12.34 -9.11 -19.01
C TRP A 308 12.45 -10.13 -17.87
N HIS A 309 13.35 -11.10 -18.05
CA HIS A 309 13.78 -12.00 -16.98
C HIS A 309 14.55 -11.24 -15.92
N LEU A 310 14.24 -11.55 -14.67
CA LEU A 310 14.86 -11.00 -13.47
C LEU A 310 15.38 -12.19 -12.65
N ASP A 311 16.45 -12.84 -13.13
CA ASP A 311 16.98 -14.10 -12.56
C ASP A 311 17.33 -14.01 -11.07
N GLY A 312 17.61 -12.79 -10.58
CA GLY A 312 17.83 -12.51 -9.17
C GLY A 312 16.57 -12.51 -8.29
N VAL A 313 15.38 -12.61 -8.88
CA VAL A 313 14.08 -12.54 -8.20
C VAL A 313 13.44 -13.92 -8.09
N LYS A 314 13.32 -14.42 -6.86
CA LYS A 314 12.64 -15.68 -6.57
C LYS A 314 11.13 -15.45 -6.44
N VAL A 315 10.31 -16.21 -7.16
CA VAL A 315 8.85 -16.22 -7.06
C VAL A 315 8.43 -17.56 -6.45
N ILE A 316 8.02 -17.58 -5.18
CA ILE A 316 7.81 -18.83 -4.43
C ILE A 316 6.58 -18.79 -3.51
N ASN A 317 5.87 -19.91 -3.32
CA ASN A 317 4.76 -20.04 -2.36
C ASN A 317 3.59 -19.06 -2.57
N ASN A 318 3.46 -18.42 -3.73
CA ASN A 318 2.44 -17.39 -4.00
C ASN A 318 1.13 -18.00 -4.54
N LEU A 319 0.01 -17.35 -4.22
CA LEU A 319 -1.34 -17.74 -4.62
C LEU A 319 -1.94 -16.70 -5.58
N PHE A 320 -2.05 -17.04 -6.86
CA PHE A 320 -2.50 -16.17 -7.96
C PHE A 320 -3.93 -16.53 -8.39
N VAL A 321 -4.90 -15.67 -8.10
CA VAL A 321 -6.33 -16.03 -8.25
C VAL A 321 -7.13 -14.95 -8.97
N GLN A 322 -7.87 -15.33 -10.01
CA GLN A 322 -8.87 -14.50 -10.69
C GLN A 322 -8.38 -13.13 -11.21
N ASN A 323 -7.06 -12.95 -11.42
CA ASN A 323 -6.53 -11.72 -12.02
C ASN A 323 -6.98 -11.62 -13.50
N ALA A 324 -7.19 -10.40 -13.99
CA ALA A 324 -7.79 -10.17 -15.31
C ALA A 324 -6.82 -10.45 -16.47
N GLY A 325 -5.51 -10.38 -16.22
CA GLY A 325 -4.44 -10.90 -17.08
C GLY A 325 -4.06 -12.32 -16.72
N ALA A 326 -2.78 -12.65 -16.86
CA ALA A 326 -2.21 -13.91 -16.40
C ALA A 326 -2.03 -13.92 -14.87
N GLY A 327 -1.83 -15.11 -14.29
CA GLY A 327 -1.34 -15.22 -12.92
C GLY A 327 0.07 -14.62 -12.79
N PHE A 328 0.97 -15.04 -13.67
CA PHE A 328 2.33 -14.47 -13.79
C PHE A 328 2.73 -14.35 -15.27
N LEU A 329 3.09 -13.13 -15.70
CA LEU A 329 3.55 -12.78 -17.04
C LEU A 329 5.01 -12.28 -16.98
N VAL A 330 5.86 -12.81 -17.87
CA VAL A 330 7.15 -12.20 -18.21
C VAL A 330 7.16 -11.77 -19.67
N ASP A 331 7.24 -10.47 -19.91
CA ASP A 331 7.29 -9.82 -21.21
C ASP A 331 8.76 -9.55 -21.59
N GLY A 332 9.32 -10.43 -22.43
CA GLY A 332 10.72 -10.34 -22.87
C GLY A 332 11.05 -11.31 -24.01
N TYR A 333 12.31 -11.25 -24.47
CA TYR A 333 12.84 -12.05 -25.57
C TYR A 333 14.13 -12.77 -25.16
N ALA A 334 14.01 -14.03 -24.73
CA ALA A 334 15.12 -14.95 -24.52
C ALA A 334 14.67 -16.38 -24.85
N ILE A 335 15.22 -16.97 -25.91
CA ILE A 335 14.88 -18.34 -26.34
C ILE A 335 15.37 -19.32 -25.27
N ASP A 336 14.57 -20.37 -25.00
CA ASP A 336 14.80 -21.45 -24.01
C ASP A 336 15.01 -21.03 -22.54
N HIS A 337 14.90 -19.74 -22.21
CA HIS A 337 14.97 -19.23 -20.84
C HIS A 337 13.58 -18.89 -20.30
N LEU A 338 13.31 -19.30 -19.05
CA LEU A 338 12.02 -19.13 -18.38
C LEU A 338 12.20 -18.66 -16.93
N GLN A 339 11.56 -17.55 -16.56
CA GLN A 339 11.48 -17.09 -15.18
C GLN A 339 10.51 -18.01 -14.42
N ARG A 340 11.03 -18.84 -13.50
CA ARG A 340 10.23 -19.90 -12.86
C ARG A 340 9.57 -19.46 -11.55
N ALA A 341 8.25 -19.57 -11.48
CA ALA A 341 7.52 -19.59 -10.21
C ALA A 341 7.53 -21.01 -9.62
N SER A 342 7.83 -21.19 -8.33
CA SER A 342 7.89 -22.52 -7.68
C SER A 342 6.96 -22.60 -6.47
N PHE A 343 6.35 -23.75 -6.22
CA PHE A 343 5.40 -23.99 -5.13
C PHE A 343 4.24 -22.97 -5.10
N CYS A 344 3.91 -22.38 -6.26
CA CYS A 344 2.86 -21.38 -6.42
C CYS A 344 1.56 -22.04 -6.89
N ALA A 345 0.43 -21.51 -6.42
CA ALA A 345 -0.89 -21.97 -6.81
C ALA A 345 -1.56 -20.94 -7.73
N PHE A 346 -2.19 -21.39 -8.79
CA PHE A 346 -2.81 -20.56 -9.82
C PHE A 346 -4.24 -21.03 -10.08
N TRP A 347 -5.22 -20.13 -10.04
CA TRP A 347 -6.62 -20.48 -10.31
C TRP A 347 -7.42 -19.34 -10.97
N GLY A 348 -8.06 -19.63 -12.10
CA GLY A 348 -9.06 -18.74 -12.72
C GLY A 348 -8.55 -17.39 -13.24
N ASN A 349 -7.23 -17.21 -13.38
CA ASN A 349 -6.66 -16.01 -14.01
C ASN A 349 -7.01 -16.00 -15.51
N LYS A 350 -7.50 -14.86 -16.03
CA LYS A 350 -8.26 -14.80 -17.28
C LYS A 350 -7.42 -14.89 -18.55
N GLN A 351 -6.16 -14.45 -18.52
CA GLN A 351 -5.16 -14.77 -19.56
C GLN A 351 -4.20 -15.89 -19.11
N GLY A 352 -4.72 -16.85 -18.34
CA GLY A 352 -4.04 -18.10 -18.02
C GLY A 352 -3.16 -18.07 -16.77
N THR A 353 -2.64 -19.24 -16.42
CA THR A 353 -1.77 -19.44 -15.24
C THR A 353 -0.43 -18.69 -15.38
N LEU A 354 0.23 -18.89 -16.52
CA LEU A 354 1.54 -18.34 -16.85
C LEU A 354 1.49 -17.82 -18.30
N ALA A 355 2.17 -16.71 -18.58
CA ALA A 355 2.19 -16.10 -19.90
C ALA A 355 3.56 -15.52 -20.28
N GLY A 356 3.78 -15.34 -21.59
CA GLY A 356 5.06 -14.89 -22.13
C GLY A 356 6.16 -15.88 -21.79
N GLN A 357 7.19 -15.42 -21.07
CA GLN A 357 8.35 -16.22 -20.66
C GLN A 357 8.31 -16.66 -19.18
N ALA A 358 7.15 -16.59 -18.54
CA ALA A 358 6.92 -17.14 -17.21
C ALA A 358 6.77 -18.67 -17.29
N GLY A 359 7.55 -19.41 -16.50
CA GLY A 359 7.57 -20.88 -16.51
C GLY A 359 7.13 -21.52 -15.19
N PRO A 360 6.61 -22.76 -15.23
CA PRO A 360 6.43 -23.55 -14.01
C PRO A 360 7.79 -24.01 -13.48
N GLY A 361 7.96 -23.90 -12.17
CA GLY A 361 9.01 -24.54 -11.38
C GLY A 361 8.44 -25.70 -10.55
N LYS A 362 9.24 -26.19 -9.60
CA LYS A 362 8.89 -27.33 -8.75
C LYS A 362 7.61 -27.05 -7.94
N GLY A 363 6.67 -27.99 -7.91
CA GLY A 363 5.54 -27.98 -6.97
C GLY A 363 4.41 -26.98 -7.24
N CYS A 364 4.32 -26.41 -8.44
CA CYS A 364 3.17 -25.55 -8.78
C CYS A 364 1.85 -26.33 -8.85
N VAL A 365 0.75 -25.65 -8.49
CA VAL A 365 -0.61 -26.19 -8.49
C VAL A 365 -1.49 -25.35 -9.40
N THR A 366 -2.13 -25.96 -10.40
CA THR A 366 -2.87 -25.25 -11.47
C THR A 366 -4.31 -25.75 -11.65
N ASP A 367 -4.65 -26.84 -10.95
CA ASP A 367 -5.84 -27.67 -11.13
C ASP A 367 -6.59 -27.88 -9.80
N ALA A 368 -6.43 -26.95 -8.86
CA ALA A 368 -7.13 -26.94 -7.58
C ALA A 368 -7.70 -25.56 -7.28
N LYS A 369 -8.98 -25.52 -6.88
CA LYS A 369 -9.65 -24.28 -6.47
C LYS A 369 -9.26 -23.89 -5.04
N PRO A 370 -8.71 -22.68 -4.79
CA PRO A 370 -8.69 -22.09 -3.47
C PRO A 370 -10.11 -21.68 -3.06
N ILE A 371 -10.47 -21.93 -1.80
CA ILE A 371 -11.75 -21.52 -1.24
C ILE A 371 -11.45 -20.62 -0.06
N PHE A 372 -11.61 -19.30 -0.23
CA PHE A 372 -11.49 -18.35 0.87
C PHE A 372 -12.70 -18.47 1.80
N VAL A 373 -12.51 -18.17 3.10
CA VAL A 373 -13.59 -18.00 4.08
C VAL A 373 -14.35 -16.72 3.77
N SER A 374 -13.60 -15.62 3.54
CA SER A 374 -14.14 -14.35 3.12
C SER A 374 -13.11 -13.58 2.28
N THR A 375 -13.61 -12.74 1.38
CA THR A 375 -12.82 -11.79 0.59
C THR A 375 -13.20 -10.33 0.92
N ASP A 376 -14.02 -10.12 1.95
CA ASP A 376 -14.31 -8.79 2.48
C ASP A 376 -13.13 -8.30 3.34
N PRO A 377 -12.50 -7.15 3.03
CA PRO A 377 -11.40 -6.59 3.82
C PRO A 377 -11.74 -6.15 5.25
N THR A 378 -12.98 -6.33 5.71
CA THR A 378 -13.45 -6.06 7.09
C THR A 378 -13.70 -7.35 7.90
N ASP A 379 -13.70 -8.52 7.25
CA ASP A 379 -13.92 -9.81 7.91
C ASP A 379 -12.69 -10.24 8.73
N PRO A 380 -12.84 -10.74 9.99
CA PRO A 380 -11.72 -11.24 10.78
C PRO A 380 -11.02 -12.47 10.16
N ASN A 381 -11.60 -13.10 9.14
CA ASN A 381 -11.05 -14.21 8.35
C ASN A 381 -10.74 -13.79 6.90
N PHE A 382 -10.59 -12.49 6.63
CA PHE A 382 -10.23 -11.96 5.30
C PHE A 382 -9.05 -12.73 4.67
N MET A 383 -9.26 -13.28 3.47
CA MET A 383 -8.31 -14.15 2.73
C MET A 383 -7.83 -15.42 3.46
N HIS A 384 -8.43 -15.82 4.58
CA HIS A 384 -8.16 -17.15 5.16
C HIS A 384 -8.67 -18.24 4.21
N LEU A 385 -7.87 -19.27 3.97
CA LEU A 385 -8.32 -20.44 3.21
C LEU A 385 -9.20 -21.34 4.10
N SER A 386 -10.40 -21.63 3.61
CA SER A 386 -11.35 -22.59 4.21
C SER A 386 -10.73 -23.99 4.27
N PRO A 387 -11.01 -24.80 5.32
CA PRO A 387 -10.59 -26.20 5.39
C PRO A 387 -11.06 -27.09 4.22
N ARG A 388 -12.04 -26.64 3.44
CA ARG A 388 -12.50 -27.29 2.19
C ARG A 388 -11.55 -27.07 1.00
N THR A 389 -10.55 -26.20 1.13
CA THR A 389 -9.51 -26.00 0.10
C THR A 389 -8.66 -27.26 -0.05
N SER A 390 -8.29 -27.61 -1.30
CA SER A 390 -7.47 -28.79 -1.59
C SER A 390 -6.17 -28.83 -0.78
N LYS A 391 -5.82 -30.02 -0.27
CA LYS A 391 -4.55 -30.27 0.45
C LYS A 391 -3.31 -29.89 -0.36
N ARG A 392 -3.41 -29.84 -1.71
CA ARG A 392 -2.35 -29.34 -2.59
C ARG A 392 -2.05 -27.86 -2.42
N ILE A 393 -3.03 -27.03 -2.02
CA ILE A 393 -2.82 -25.61 -1.71
C ILE A 393 -2.51 -25.43 -0.22
N THR A 394 -3.13 -26.21 0.68
CA THR A 394 -2.95 -26.03 2.13
C THR A 394 -1.69 -26.70 2.70
N ARG A 395 -1.00 -27.56 1.93
CA ARG A 395 0.28 -28.21 2.30
C ARG A 395 1.32 -28.27 1.18
N GLY A 396 1.04 -27.74 -0.01
CA GLY A 396 1.93 -27.83 -1.18
C GLY A 396 2.98 -26.73 -1.28
N SER A 397 3.11 -25.83 -0.30
CA SER A 397 4.19 -24.86 -0.28
C SER A 397 5.55 -25.53 -0.01
N SER A 398 6.64 -24.80 -0.28
CA SER A 398 8.01 -25.25 0.00
C SER A 398 8.31 -25.49 1.49
N THR A 399 7.39 -25.14 2.39
CA THR A 399 7.50 -25.29 3.85
C THR A 399 6.43 -26.22 4.43
N GLY A 400 5.64 -26.91 3.59
CA GLY A 400 4.52 -27.75 4.04
C GLY A 400 3.31 -26.97 4.60
N SER A 401 3.39 -25.65 4.60
CA SER A 401 2.32 -24.72 4.98
C SER A 401 1.34 -24.47 3.83
N PHE A 402 0.35 -23.62 4.08
CA PHE A 402 -0.48 -23.00 3.04
C PHE A 402 0.38 -22.28 1.99
N ILE A 403 -0.05 -22.31 0.74
CA ILE A 403 0.42 -21.43 -0.34
C ILE A 403 -0.39 -20.13 -0.26
N GLY A 404 0.30 -18.99 -0.23
CA GLY A 404 -0.30 -17.66 -0.24
C GLY A 404 -0.47 -17.03 1.14
N ALA A 405 -0.53 -15.69 1.14
CA ALA A 405 -0.78 -14.89 2.32
C ALA A 405 -2.21 -15.07 2.83
N ARG A 406 -2.32 -14.99 4.16
CA ARG A 406 -3.47 -14.44 4.85
C ARG A 406 -2.95 -13.30 5.74
N PRO A 407 -3.70 -12.21 5.95
CA PRO A 407 -3.33 -11.19 6.92
C PRO A 407 -3.14 -11.86 8.28
N VAL A 408 -2.04 -11.55 8.97
CA VAL A 408 -1.98 -11.87 10.40
C VAL A 408 -2.93 -10.89 11.09
N ALA A 409 -4.05 -11.41 11.61
CA ALA A 409 -4.98 -10.61 12.41
C ALA A 409 -4.19 -9.84 13.47
N ALA A 410 -4.31 -8.51 13.46
CA ALA A 410 -3.65 -7.67 14.45
C ALA A 410 -4.08 -8.17 15.83
N LYS A 411 -3.11 -8.54 16.68
CA LYS A 411 -3.40 -9.06 18.01
C LYS A 411 -4.12 -7.97 18.80
N SER A 412 -5.43 -8.11 18.93
CA SER A 412 -6.20 -7.36 19.92
C SER A 412 -5.56 -7.60 21.27
N ARG A 413 -5.00 -6.54 21.85
CA ARG A 413 -4.58 -6.57 23.24
C ARG A 413 -5.87 -6.59 24.05
N LYS A 414 -6.01 -7.60 24.90
CA LYS A 414 -6.98 -7.59 25.99
C LYS A 414 -6.58 -6.52 27.00
#